data_AF-A0A418XYB4-F1
#
_entry.id   AF-A0A418XYB4-F1
#
_cell.length_a   1.000
_cell.length_b   1.000
_cell.length_c   1.000
_cell.angle_alpha   90.00
_cell.angle_beta   90.00
_cell.angle_gamma   90.00
#
_symmetry.space_group_name_H-M   'P 1'
#
loop_
_entity.id
_entity.type
_entity.pdbx_description
1 polymer ?
#
loop_
_entity_poly.entity_id
_entity_poly.type
_entity_poly.pdbx_seq_one_letter_code
_entity_poly.pdbx_strand_id
1 'polypeptide(L)'
;MNTIFRSAGQVSEKALSPLKAQPLLYRALQLVFALAAYAAGVYLVDLATPDARIPVILFAVYFLPAVLRAWLQFYWQLRGDSRADSVERPTA
;
A
#
# COMPACT_ATOMS: atom_id res chain seq x y z
N MET A 1 27.88 23.06 15.94
CA MET A 1 27.39 21.74 15.50
C MET A 1 25.86 21.72 15.52
N ASN A 2 25.18 22.29 14.53
CA ASN A 2 23.70 22.30 14.47
C ASN A 2 23.13 22.31 13.03
N THR A 3 23.98 22.04 12.03
CA THR A 3 23.67 22.20 10.59
C THR A 3 23.44 20.87 9.86
N ILE A 4 23.80 19.73 10.47
CA ILE A 4 23.71 18.41 9.83
C ILE A 4 22.30 17.80 10.00
N PHE A 5 21.65 18.02 11.16
CA PHE A 5 20.30 17.49 11.43
C PHE A 5 19.17 18.16 10.64
N ARG A 6 19.39 19.40 10.14
CA ARG A 6 18.40 20.09 9.29
C ARG A 6 18.31 19.48 7.89
N SER A 7 19.40 18.88 7.41
CA SER A 7 19.45 18.28 6.06
C SER A 7 18.68 16.95 5.97
N ALA A 8 18.70 16.13 7.03
CA ALA A 8 17.94 14.87 7.03
C ALA A 8 16.41 15.12 7.03
N GLY A 9 15.94 16.12 7.78
CA GLY A 9 14.53 16.54 7.77
C GLY A 9 14.10 17.13 6.43
N GLN A 10 14.91 18.03 5.85
CA GLN A 10 14.61 18.65 4.55
C GLN A 10 14.74 17.68 3.37
N VAL A 11 15.65 16.72 3.39
CA VAL A 11 15.73 15.67 2.36
C VAL A 11 14.55 14.70 2.49
N SER A 12 14.11 14.40 3.72
CA SER A 12 12.90 13.60 3.93
C SER A 12 11.64 14.34 3.46
N GLU A 13 11.48 15.63 3.78
CA GLU A 13 10.37 16.47 3.27
C GLU A 13 10.39 16.62 1.74
N LYS A 14 11.57 16.75 1.13
CA LYS A 14 11.74 16.90 -0.32
C LYS A 14 11.67 15.56 -1.08
N ALA A 15 11.90 14.43 -0.40
CA ALA A 15 11.64 13.08 -0.90
C ALA A 15 10.16 12.67 -0.70
N LEU A 16 9.50 13.22 0.32
CA LEU A 16 8.07 13.00 0.60
C LEU A 16 7.15 13.94 -0.20
N SER A 17 7.65 15.05 -0.73
CA SER A 17 6.88 15.95 -1.59
C SER A 17 6.42 15.31 -2.92
N PRO A 18 7.22 14.47 -3.63
CA PRO A 18 6.70 13.73 -4.78
C PRO A 18 5.79 12.55 -4.38
N LEU A 19 5.93 11.99 -3.16
CA LEU A 19 5.04 10.95 -2.63
C LEU A 19 3.60 11.46 -2.40
N LYS A 20 3.44 12.76 -2.11
CA LYS A 20 2.14 13.42 -2.01
C LYS A 20 1.56 13.82 -3.38
N ALA A 21 2.42 14.02 -4.37
CA ALA A 21 2.05 14.40 -5.74
C ALA A 21 1.62 13.21 -6.61
N GLN A 22 2.01 11.98 -6.26
CA GLN A 22 1.67 10.78 -7.01
C GLN A 22 0.72 9.88 -6.20
N PRO A 23 -0.61 10.04 -6.37
CA PRO A 23 -1.58 9.24 -5.63
C PRO A 23 -1.46 7.74 -5.92
N LEU A 24 -0.90 7.35 -7.08
CA LEU A 24 -0.52 5.98 -7.43
C LEU A 24 0.49 5.36 -6.47
N LEU A 25 1.58 6.07 -6.14
CA LEU A 25 2.65 5.54 -5.28
C LEU A 25 2.13 5.30 -3.87
N TYR A 26 1.32 6.22 -3.36
CA TYR A 26 0.63 6.06 -2.08
C TYR A 26 -0.31 4.85 -2.08
N ARG A 27 -1.10 4.64 -3.16
CA ARG A 27 -2.01 3.49 -3.28
C ARG A 27 -1.26 2.16 -3.43
N ALA A 28 -0.16 2.14 -4.18
CA ALA A 28 0.70 0.97 -4.30
C ALA A 28 1.30 0.60 -2.93
N LEU A 29 1.81 1.59 -2.18
CA LEU A 29 2.34 1.36 -0.84
C LEU A 29 1.26 0.86 0.13
N GLN A 30 0.04 1.42 0.04
CA GLN A 30 -1.10 0.97 0.83
C GLN A 30 -1.49 -0.48 0.52
N LEU A 31 -1.44 -0.89 -0.75
CA LEU A 31 -1.66 -2.27 -1.16
C LEU A 31 -0.57 -3.21 -0.62
N VAL A 32 0.71 -2.84 -0.77
CA VAL A 32 1.84 -3.63 -0.24
C VAL A 32 1.73 -3.77 1.27
N PHE A 33 1.40 -2.69 1.97
CA PHE A 33 1.19 -2.70 3.41
C PHE A 33 0.04 -3.61 3.81
N ALA A 34 -1.10 -3.56 3.12
CA ALA A 34 -2.23 -4.45 3.38
C ALA A 34 -1.86 -5.93 3.17
N LEU A 35 -1.07 -6.23 2.14
CA LEU A 35 -0.58 -7.58 1.86
C LEU A 35 0.39 -8.07 2.95
N ALA A 36 1.32 -7.21 3.38
CA ALA A 36 2.28 -7.51 4.43
C ALA A 36 1.58 -7.72 5.78
N ALA A 37 0.60 -6.87 6.12
CA ALA A 37 -0.20 -7.02 7.33
C ALA A 37 -1.03 -8.30 7.32
N TYR A 38 -1.57 -8.70 6.17
CA TYR A 38 -2.27 -9.97 6.01
C TYR A 38 -1.35 -11.16 6.29
N ALA A 39 -0.18 -11.22 5.67
CA ALA A 39 0.78 -12.30 5.88
C ALA A 39 1.31 -12.34 7.32
N ALA A 40 1.67 -11.17 7.87
CA ALA A 40 2.13 -11.04 9.25
C ALA A 40 1.04 -11.46 10.24
N GLY A 41 -0.22 -11.08 10.00
CA GLY A 41 -1.33 -11.47 10.85
C GLY A 41 -1.61 -12.97 10.80
N VAL A 42 -1.56 -13.60 9.63
CA VAL A 42 -1.66 -15.07 9.50
C VAL A 42 -0.55 -15.74 10.30
N TYR A 43 0.69 -15.28 10.16
CA TYR A 43 1.83 -15.83 10.90
C TYR A 43 1.69 -15.67 12.43
N LEU A 44 1.28 -14.48 12.89
CA LEU A 44 1.07 -14.22 14.31
C LEU A 44 -0.07 -15.07 14.90
N VAL A 45 -1.15 -15.28 14.14
CA VAL A 45 -2.27 -16.13 14.58
C VAL A 45 -1.85 -17.60 14.61
N ASP A 46 -1.11 -18.06 13.61
CA ASP A 46 -0.56 -19.43 13.59
C ASP A 46 0.37 -19.67 14.79
N LEU A 47 1.26 -18.72 15.08
CA LEU A 47 2.14 -18.78 16.25
C LEU A 47 1.38 -18.77 17.59
N ALA A 48 0.29 -18.01 17.66
CA ALA A 48 -0.54 -17.93 18.87
C ALA A 48 -1.48 -19.13 19.05
N THR A 49 -1.81 -19.84 17.97
CA THR A 49 -2.76 -20.97 17.97
C THR A 49 -2.27 -22.14 17.09
N PRO A 50 -1.14 -22.78 17.44
CA PRO A 50 -0.48 -23.76 16.59
C PRO A 50 -1.31 -25.03 16.33
N ASP A 51 -2.16 -25.43 17.29
CA ASP A 51 -3.00 -26.63 17.16
C ASP A 51 -4.38 -26.34 16.54
N ALA A 52 -4.72 -25.07 16.30
CA ALA A 52 -6.04 -24.67 15.84
C ALA A 52 -5.95 -23.94 14.49
N ARG A 53 -6.40 -24.62 13.43
CA ARG A 53 -6.48 -24.04 12.08
C ARG A 53 -7.63 -23.04 11.90
N ILE A 54 -8.68 -23.15 12.73
CA ILE A 54 -9.88 -22.31 12.63
C ILE A 54 -9.57 -20.82 12.87
N PRO A 55 -8.85 -20.41 13.92
CA PRO A 55 -8.42 -19.02 14.11
C PRO A 55 -7.69 -18.43 12.91
N VAL A 56 -6.77 -19.19 12.30
CA VAL A 56 -6.01 -18.76 11.12
C VAL A 56 -6.94 -18.51 9.93
N ILE A 57 -7.88 -19.43 9.67
CA ILE A 57 -8.87 -19.30 8.60
C ILE A 57 -9.80 -18.10 8.86
N LEU A 58 -10.28 -17.93 10.09
CA LEU A 58 -11.13 -16.81 10.46
C LEU A 58 -10.41 -15.47 10.28
N PHE A 59 -9.15 -15.37 10.70
CA PHE A 59 -8.34 -14.18 10.47
C PHE A 59 -8.18 -13.91 8.97
N ALA A 60 -7.78 -14.93 8.21
CA ALA A 60 -7.56 -14.82 6.77
C ALA A 60 -8.84 -14.34 6.05
N VAL A 61 -9.97 -15.00 6.30
CA VAL A 61 -11.25 -14.67 5.66
C VAL A 61 -11.77 -13.30 6.10
N TYR A 62 -11.62 -12.94 7.37
CA TYR A 62 -12.09 -11.65 7.90
C TYR A 62 -11.24 -10.47 7.42
N PHE A 63 -9.93 -10.68 7.21
CA PHE A 63 -9.01 -9.64 6.76
C PHE A 63 -8.94 -9.52 5.22
N LEU A 64 -9.34 -10.57 4.49
CA LEU A 64 -9.37 -10.60 3.02
C LEU A 64 -10.12 -9.41 2.38
N PRO A 65 -11.28 -8.95 2.88
CA PRO A 65 -11.99 -7.81 2.31
C PRO A 65 -11.20 -6.50 2.38
N ALA A 66 -10.36 -6.31 3.40
CA ALA A 66 -9.52 -5.13 3.53
C ALA A 66 -8.42 -5.10 2.47
N VAL A 67 -7.77 -6.24 2.23
CA VAL A 67 -6.77 -6.41 1.16
C VAL A 67 -7.43 -6.21 -0.20
N LEU A 68 -8.59 -6.83 -0.43
CA LEU A 68 -9.33 -6.71 -1.67
C LEU A 68 -9.76 -5.26 -1.94
N ARG A 69 -10.19 -4.53 -0.91
CA ARG A 69 -10.53 -3.11 -1.02
C ARG A 69 -9.32 -2.26 -1.42
N ALA A 70 -8.16 -2.47 -0.80
CA ALA A 70 -6.93 -1.77 -1.17
C ALA A 70 -6.51 -2.09 -2.62
N TRP A 71 -6.64 -3.35 -3.03
CA TRP A 71 -6.35 -3.79 -4.39
C TRP A 71 -7.31 -3.17 -5.41
N LEU A 72 -8.61 -3.15 -5.12
CA LEU A 72 -9.62 -2.49 -5.97
C LEU A 72 -9.32 -1.00 -6.12
N GLN A 73 -9.03 -0.29 -5.02
CA GLN A 73 -8.70 1.14 -5.10
C GLN A 73 -7.46 1.38 -5.97
N PHE A 74 -6.42 0.56 -5.83
CA PHE A 74 -5.25 0.63 -6.70
C PHE A 74 -5.60 0.35 -8.17
N TYR A 75 -6.38 -0.69 -8.44
CA TYR A 75 -6.81 -1.06 -9.80
C TYR A 75 -7.62 0.05 -10.48
N TRP A 76 -8.58 0.63 -9.77
CA TRP A 76 -9.40 1.73 -10.28
C TRP A 76 -8.56 2.99 -10.54
N GLN A 77 -7.59 3.28 -9.68
CA GLN A 77 -6.65 4.38 -9.87
C GLN A 77 -5.79 4.17 -11.11
N LEU A 78 -5.21 2.97 -11.28
CA LEU A 78 -4.42 2.61 -12.45
C LEU A 78 -5.23 2.72 -13.76
N ARG A 79 -6.51 2.29 -13.73
CA ARG A 79 -7.42 2.42 -14.87
C ARG A 79 -7.78 3.88 -15.16
N GLY A 80 -7.99 4.69 -14.13
CA GLY A 80 -8.26 6.13 -14.26
C GLY A 80 -7.09 6.87 -14.91
N ASP A 81 -5.87 6.59 -14.46
CA ASP A 81 -4.66 7.18 -15.01
C ASP A 81 -4.38 6.69 -16.44
N SER A 82 -4.64 5.41 -16.73
CA SER A 82 -4.53 4.87 -18.09
C SER A 82 -5.51 5.52 -19.06
N ARG A 83 -6.73 5.86 -18.59
CA ARG A 83 -7.70 6.61 -19.39
C ARG A 83 -7.25 8.05 -19.65
N ALA A 84 -6.66 8.72 -18.67
CA ALA A 84 -6.11 10.06 -18.84
C ALA A 84 -4.95 10.08 -19.85
N ASP A 85 -4.02 9.11 -19.76
CA ASP A 85 -2.89 8.98 -20.70
C ASP A 85 -3.35 8.67 -22.14
N SER A 86 -4.43 7.90 -22.30
CA SER A 86 -5.02 7.64 -23.63
C SER A 86 -5.75 8.82 -24.27
N VAL A 87 -6.13 9.85 -23.50
CA VAL A 87 -6.75 11.09 -24.03
C VAL A 87 -5.68 12.12 -24.43
N GLU A 88 -4.51 12.11 -23.80
CA GLU A 88 -3.39 13.03 -24.09
C GLU A 88 -2.54 12.63 -25.31
N ARG A 89 -2.76 11.45 -25.91
CA ARG A 89 -2.25 11.15 -27.26
C ARG A 89 -3.33 11.41 -28.31
N PRO A 90 -3.47 12.65 -28.83
CA PRO A 90 -4.09 12.81 -30.13
C PRO A 90 -3.19 12.08 -31.13
N THR A 91 -3.79 11.17 -31.88
CA THR A 91 -3.21 10.56 -33.07
C THR A 91 -2.55 11.64 -33.93
N ALA A 92 -1.22 11.60 -34.01
CA ALA A 92 -0.44 12.30 -35.03
C ALA A 92 -0.56 11.55 -36.36
#